data_AF-A0A853EFJ7-F1
#
_entry.id   AF-A0A853EFJ7-F1
#
_cell.length_a   1.000
_cell.length_b   1.000
_cell.length_c   1.000
_cell.angle_alpha   90.00
_cell.angle_beta   90.00
_cell.angle_gamma   90.00
#
_symmetry.space_group_name_H-M   'P 1'
#
loop_
_entity.id
_entity.type
_entity.pdbx_description
1 polymer ?
#
loop_
_entity_poly.entity_id
_entity_poly.type
_entity_poly.pdbx_seq_one_letter_code
_entity_poly.pdbx_strand_id
1 'polypeptide(L)'
;MTQTPNAPSSPSAPDAAPAASSDPTSGSQDSQPLAERVSNRSHRPSSRAFRDFIGSGWGSRPQGLPPRADSAPWAAARREALGALFPGERLVIPAGPLRVRNNDCDYRFRPHSAFAHLTGTGTDFEPDAVLVLEPLSPAPPAGQETPEAPDARQADGGPTHEAVLYFRPRASRSSEEFYADSRYGELWVGVRPSIEEVEAATGVRCAPIDSLPDALAKDAGAGAVQLRIMAEADEAVTSLVMETRQAAGLALGQEAVELDSRLAEAASELRLRKDQWEVDQLQAAVDATKAGFEDLIRSIPRATGHWRGERVLEGAFAAVARQEGNGLGYDTIAAAGDHANTLHWISNDGPVRPGQLVLVDAGVEVDSLYTADVTRTIPVDGRFTEVQRRVYQAVLDAADAAFARAGEPGCLFKDVHAAAMEVIAARLEEWGLLPEGVSAADSLAPEGQYHRRWMVHGTCHHLGLDVHDCAQARREMYMDAALEPGMCFTIEPGLYFRADDLLVPAELRGMGVRIEDDIIVRPDGRVERLTQGIPRTIEEVEAWVSGLIA
;
A
#
# COMPACT_ATOMS: atom_id res chain seq x y z
N MET A 1 33.08 -66.01 40.91
CA MET A 1 34.32 -66.77 40.72
C MET A 1 35.43 -65.78 40.39
N THR A 2 36.39 -65.65 41.33
CA THR A 2 37.84 -65.36 41.14
C THR A 2 38.29 -64.20 40.25
N GLN A 3 39.21 -63.30 40.60
CA GLN A 3 40.16 -63.11 41.71
C GLN A 3 40.72 -61.67 41.56
N THR A 4 40.79 -60.89 42.65
CA THR A 4 41.94 -59.99 42.94
C THR A 4 43.11 -60.87 43.40
N PRO A 5 44.42 -60.47 43.35
CA PRO A 5 44.94 -59.22 43.94
C PRO A 5 46.28 -58.65 43.37
N ASN A 6 46.63 -57.42 43.75
CA ASN A 6 47.84 -57.11 44.56
C ASN A 6 48.16 -55.61 44.61
N ALA A 7 48.14 -55.07 45.83
CA ALA A 7 48.93 -53.91 46.28
C ALA A 7 50.36 -54.42 46.67
N PRO A 8 51.29 -53.67 47.30
CA PRO A 8 51.25 -52.28 47.80
C PRO A 8 52.54 -51.46 47.59
N SER A 9 52.56 -50.18 47.97
CA SER A 9 53.55 -49.60 48.92
C SER A 9 53.46 -48.07 48.98
N SER A 10 53.01 -47.55 50.12
CA SER A 10 53.39 -46.21 50.61
C SER A 10 54.74 -46.33 51.34
N PRO A 11 55.46 -45.22 51.60
CA PRO A 11 55.26 -44.64 52.93
C PRO A 11 55.45 -43.09 53.05
N SER A 12 54.84 -42.59 54.13
CA SER A 12 55.28 -41.46 54.98
C SER A 12 55.04 -40.00 54.54
N ALA A 13 54.04 -39.40 55.19
CA ALA A 13 54.02 -37.99 55.57
C ALA A 13 54.90 -37.74 56.82
N PRO A 14 55.24 -36.48 57.13
CA PRO A 14 54.57 -35.86 58.28
C PRO A 14 54.23 -34.35 58.18
N ASP A 15 53.26 -33.99 59.03
CA ASP A 15 53.01 -32.73 59.76
C ASP A 15 52.49 -31.41 59.11
N ALA A 16 51.17 -31.20 59.35
CA ALA A 16 50.51 -30.07 60.06
C ALA A 16 50.60 -28.60 59.56
N ALA A 17 49.55 -28.19 58.82
CA ALA A 17 48.61 -27.03 58.99
C ALA A 17 49.09 -25.55 59.11
N PRO A 18 48.24 -24.51 58.83
CA PRO A 18 47.03 -24.42 57.98
C PRO A 18 46.92 -23.13 57.10
N ALA A 19 45.79 -23.02 56.37
CA ALA A 19 45.07 -21.81 55.94
C ALA A 19 45.30 -21.26 54.51
N ALA A 20 44.23 -21.30 53.70
CA ALA A 20 43.58 -20.16 53.05
C ALA A 20 42.95 -20.52 51.68
N SER A 21 41.62 -20.41 51.66
CA SER A 21 40.75 -19.87 50.60
C SER A 21 40.59 -20.59 49.24
N SER A 22 39.34 -21.06 49.08
CA SER A 22 38.43 -20.91 47.93
C SER A 22 38.69 -21.72 46.66
N ASP A 23 37.96 -22.83 46.56
CA ASP A 23 37.48 -23.41 45.31
C ASP A 23 36.66 -22.39 44.49
N PRO A 24 36.79 -22.35 43.15
CA PRO A 24 35.87 -21.63 42.29
C PRO A 24 34.66 -22.53 42.00
N THR A 25 33.50 -22.17 42.54
CA THR A 25 32.24 -22.76 42.12
C THR A 25 31.90 -22.35 40.69
N SER A 26 31.93 -23.35 39.80
CA SER A 26 31.04 -23.57 38.65
C SER A 26 30.24 -22.35 38.14
N GLY A 27 30.59 -21.91 36.94
CA GLY A 27 29.90 -20.84 36.23
C GLY A 27 28.43 -21.17 35.95
N SER A 28 27.56 -20.23 36.30
CA SER A 28 26.29 -20.04 35.61
C SER A 28 26.62 -19.56 34.20
N GLN A 29 26.38 -20.38 33.19
CA GLN A 29 26.20 -19.87 31.84
C GLN A 29 24.93 -19.03 31.88
N ASP A 30 25.10 -17.71 31.98
CA ASP A 30 24.02 -16.75 31.81
C ASP A 30 23.41 -17.00 30.44
N SER A 31 22.22 -17.60 30.42
CA SER A 31 21.52 -17.89 29.18
C SER A 31 21.01 -16.57 28.60
N GLN A 32 21.76 -16.03 27.64
CA GLN A 32 21.37 -14.83 26.91
C GLN A 32 19.96 -14.99 26.32
N PRO A 33 19.06 -14.00 26.51
CA PRO A 33 17.73 -13.97 25.90
C PRO A 33 17.79 -14.19 24.39
N LEU A 34 16.85 -14.97 23.86
CA LEU A 34 16.86 -15.40 22.46
C LEU A 34 16.79 -14.21 21.48
N ALA A 35 16.06 -13.15 21.84
CA ALA A 35 15.96 -11.90 21.08
C ALA A 35 17.29 -11.14 20.99
N GLU A 36 18.13 -11.20 22.04
CA GLU A 36 19.42 -10.51 22.06
C GLU A 36 20.48 -11.21 21.21
N ARG A 37 20.29 -12.50 20.89
CA ARG A 37 21.26 -13.29 20.12
C ARG A 37 21.43 -12.82 18.67
N VAL A 38 20.44 -12.13 18.11
CA VAL A 38 20.54 -11.49 16.77
C VAL A 38 21.67 -10.44 16.76
N SER A 39 21.97 -9.84 17.92
CA SER A 39 23.05 -8.88 18.08
C SER A 39 24.43 -9.52 18.34
N ASN A 40 24.54 -10.85 18.49
CA ASN A 40 25.81 -11.53 18.79
C ASN A 40 26.87 -11.38 17.69
N ARG A 41 26.44 -11.05 16.47
CA ARG A 41 27.35 -10.71 15.36
C ARG A 41 27.96 -9.31 15.47
N SER A 42 27.41 -8.44 16.34
CA SER A 42 27.82 -7.04 16.49
C SER A 42 28.76 -6.88 17.70
N HIS A 43 30.04 -6.62 17.42
CA HIS A 43 30.98 -6.15 18.44
C HIS A 43 30.82 -4.63 18.62
N ARG A 44 29.85 -4.19 19.42
CA ARG A 44 29.63 -2.75 19.66
C ARG A 44 30.88 -2.12 20.27
N PRO A 45 31.52 -1.14 19.59
CA PRO A 45 32.72 -0.52 20.10
C PRO A 45 32.38 0.38 21.30
N SER A 46 32.96 0.08 22.46
CA SER A 46 32.64 0.75 23.73
C SER A 46 33.74 1.68 24.25
N SER A 47 34.90 1.72 23.59
CA SER A 47 36.04 2.51 24.06
C SER A 47 35.84 4.01 23.82
N ARG A 48 36.29 4.83 24.77
CA ARG A 48 36.28 6.30 24.61
C ARG A 48 37.12 6.75 23.42
N ALA A 49 38.29 6.15 23.22
CA ALA A 49 39.18 6.47 22.10
C ALA A 49 38.48 6.27 20.74
N PHE A 50 37.68 5.21 20.61
CA PHE A 50 36.87 4.99 19.43
C PHE A 50 35.80 6.08 19.26
N ARG A 51 35.04 6.39 20.32
CA ARG A 51 34.00 7.44 20.27
C ARG A 51 34.55 8.80 19.86
N ASP A 52 35.69 9.19 20.43
CA ASP A 52 36.36 10.44 20.11
C ASP A 52 36.85 10.44 18.65
N PHE A 53 37.36 9.30 18.16
CA PHE A 53 37.83 9.16 16.78
C PHE A 53 36.69 9.16 15.76
N ILE A 54 35.65 8.32 15.95
CA ILE A 54 34.55 8.16 14.99
C ILE A 54 33.71 9.43 14.86
N GLY A 55 33.65 10.28 15.88
CA GLY A 55 32.97 11.58 15.80
C GLY A 55 33.81 12.69 15.16
N SER A 56 35.08 12.45 14.85
CA SER A 56 36.04 13.48 14.41
C SER A 56 36.32 13.42 12.89
N GLY A 57 36.83 14.52 12.33
CA GLY A 57 37.33 14.56 10.95
C GLY A 57 36.27 14.54 9.84
N TRP A 58 34.98 14.60 10.17
CA TRP A 58 33.91 14.70 9.18
C TRP A 58 33.88 16.07 8.49
N GLY A 59 33.68 16.10 7.17
CA GLY A 59 33.43 17.32 6.41
C GLY A 59 32.10 17.99 6.77
N SER A 60 31.90 19.24 6.33
CA SER A 60 30.63 19.95 6.52
C SER A 60 29.46 19.19 5.90
N ARG A 61 28.30 19.22 6.55
CA ARG A 61 27.05 18.76 5.91
C ARG A 61 26.70 19.71 4.74
N PRO A 62 25.96 19.23 3.73
CA PRO A 62 25.41 20.10 2.68
C PRO A 62 24.73 21.32 3.29
N GLN A 63 24.96 22.49 2.70
CA GLN A 63 24.34 23.74 3.12
C GLN A 63 23.15 24.03 2.22
N GLY A 64 22.10 24.60 2.80
CA GLY A 64 20.86 24.95 2.08
C GLY A 64 19.69 24.07 2.52
N LEU A 65 18.52 24.69 2.63
CA LEU A 65 17.28 23.98 2.86
C LEU A 65 16.71 23.51 1.52
N PRO A 66 16.02 22.35 1.48
CA PRO A 66 15.34 21.91 0.28
C PRO A 66 14.24 22.93 -0.11
N PRO A 67 13.87 23.01 -1.40
CA PRO A 67 12.69 23.76 -1.79
C PRO A 67 11.43 23.16 -1.17
N ARG A 68 10.39 23.99 -1.03
CA ARG A 68 9.05 23.51 -0.68
C ARG A 68 8.60 22.48 -1.72
N ALA A 69 8.09 21.34 -1.27
CA ALA A 69 7.55 20.31 -2.15
C ALA A 69 6.26 20.79 -2.84
N ASP A 70 6.05 20.38 -4.08
CA ASP A 70 4.87 20.76 -4.88
C ASP A 70 3.56 20.24 -4.25
N SER A 71 3.62 19.14 -3.49
CA SER A 71 2.51 18.55 -2.74
C SER A 71 2.12 19.34 -1.48
N ALA A 72 3.02 20.14 -0.92
CA ALA A 72 2.85 20.78 0.38
C ALA A 72 1.59 21.66 0.51
N PRO A 73 1.24 22.55 -0.45
CA PRO A 73 0.01 23.34 -0.35
C PRO A 73 -1.26 22.47 -0.41
N TRP A 74 -1.25 21.38 -1.19
CA TRP A 74 -2.37 20.44 -1.28
C TRP A 74 -2.53 19.65 0.03
N ALA A 75 -1.43 19.16 0.58
CA ALA A 75 -1.38 18.51 1.89
C ALA A 75 -1.89 19.42 3.01
N ALA A 76 -1.59 20.73 2.96
CA ALA A 76 -2.13 21.71 3.90
C ALA A 76 -3.66 21.80 3.84
N ALA A 77 -4.23 21.93 2.64
CA ALA A 77 -5.68 21.97 2.45
C ALA A 77 -6.37 20.68 2.92
N ARG A 78 -5.76 19.51 2.71
CA ARG A 78 -6.26 18.23 3.20
C ARG A 78 -6.27 18.14 4.73
N ARG A 79 -5.21 18.62 5.39
CA ARG A 79 -5.15 18.71 6.87
C ARG A 79 -6.21 19.65 7.42
N GLU A 80 -6.45 20.79 6.76
CA GLU A 80 -7.52 21.73 7.14
C GLU A 80 -8.90 21.07 7.00
N ALA A 81 -9.16 20.38 5.88
CA ALA A 81 -10.41 19.66 5.65
C ALA A 81 -10.65 18.55 6.70
N LEU A 82 -9.62 17.74 7.00
CA LEU A 82 -9.73 16.71 8.04
C LEU A 82 -9.95 17.32 9.42
N GLY A 83 -9.17 18.34 9.78
CA GLY A 83 -9.30 19.02 11.07
C GLY A 83 -10.67 19.67 11.27
N ALA A 84 -11.30 20.19 10.21
CA ALA A 84 -12.65 20.75 10.29
C ALA A 84 -13.73 19.73 10.68
N LEU A 85 -13.49 18.43 10.46
CA LEU A 85 -14.41 17.36 10.87
C LEU A 85 -14.30 16.99 12.35
N PHE A 86 -13.21 17.36 13.02
CA PHE A 86 -12.94 17.00 14.42
C PHE A 86 -12.46 18.21 15.25
N PRO A 87 -13.23 19.31 15.29
CA PRO A 87 -12.81 20.53 15.99
C PRO A 87 -12.58 20.26 17.48
N GLY A 88 -11.40 20.64 17.97
CA GLY A 88 -11.03 20.51 19.37
C GLY A 88 -10.56 19.14 19.81
N GLU A 89 -10.41 18.20 18.87
CA GLU A 89 -9.86 16.88 19.12
C GLU A 89 -8.43 16.78 18.56
N ARG A 90 -7.54 16.10 19.28
CA ARG A 90 -6.19 15.81 18.80
C ARG A 90 -6.21 14.60 17.90
N LEU A 91 -5.74 14.76 16.66
CA LEU A 91 -5.70 13.67 15.68
C LEU A 91 -4.27 13.18 15.53
N VAL A 92 -4.05 11.88 15.72
CA VAL A 92 -2.73 11.22 15.68
C VAL A 92 -2.68 10.30 14.46
N ILE A 93 -1.79 10.59 13.52
CA ILE A 93 -1.66 9.88 12.25
C ILE A 93 -0.22 9.37 12.14
N PRO A 94 0.08 8.12 12.53
CA PRO A 94 1.41 7.53 12.36
C PRO A 94 1.73 7.19 10.90
N ALA A 95 3.00 7.31 10.52
CA ALA A 95 3.54 6.77 9.27
C ALA A 95 3.68 5.25 9.30
N GLY A 96 3.88 4.68 10.49
CA GLY A 96 4.13 3.26 10.71
C GLY A 96 5.62 2.88 10.71
N PRO A 97 5.94 1.66 11.18
CA PRO A 97 7.32 1.17 11.27
C PRO A 97 7.78 0.47 9.98
N LEU A 98 9.08 0.17 9.89
CA LEU A 98 9.60 -0.81 8.94
C LEU A 98 8.91 -2.18 9.14
N ARG A 99 8.67 -2.89 8.03
CA ARG A 99 8.11 -4.25 8.04
C ARG A 99 9.20 -5.28 7.77
N VAL A 100 9.37 -6.21 8.69
CA VAL A 100 10.36 -7.28 8.58
C VAL A 100 10.00 -8.23 7.44
N ARG A 101 10.94 -8.47 6.52
CA ARG A 101 10.87 -9.51 5.50
C ARG A 101 11.36 -10.84 6.03
N ASN A 102 12.59 -10.86 6.55
CA ASN A 102 13.20 -12.05 7.13
C ASN A 102 14.29 -11.65 8.13
N ASN A 103 14.10 -11.97 9.41
CA ASN A 103 15.01 -11.62 10.51
C ASN A 103 15.33 -10.12 10.56
N ASP A 104 16.55 -9.73 10.22
CA ASP A 104 17.10 -8.38 10.26
C ASP A 104 16.99 -7.64 8.91
N CYS A 105 16.31 -8.23 7.93
CA CYS A 105 16.06 -7.62 6.64
C CYS A 105 14.61 -7.13 6.59
N ASP A 106 14.45 -5.81 6.40
CA ASP A 106 13.15 -5.19 6.19
C ASP A 106 12.77 -5.11 4.71
N TYR A 107 11.48 -5.00 4.44
CA TYR A 107 10.99 -4.49 3.16
C TYR A 107 11.35 -3.00 3.03
N ARG A 108 11.33 -2.48 1.80
CA ARG A 108 11.39 -1.02 1.58
C ARG A 108 10.25 -0.34 2.32
N PHE A 109 10.52 0.84 2.87
CA PHE A 109 9.54 1.52 3.68
C PHE A 109 8.46 2.12 2.78
N ARG A 110 7.20 1.87 3.13
CA ARG A 110 6.06 2.57 2.56
C ARG A 110 5.21 3.09 3.72
N PRO A 111 5.08 4.41 3.90
CA PRO A 111 4.28 4.96 4.98
C PRO A 111 2.79 4.61 4.79
N HIS A 112 2.05 4.69 5.89
CA HIS A 112 0.60 4.59 5.88
C HIS A 112 -0.02 5.65 4.95
N SER A 113 -1.00 5.25 4.14
CA SER A 113 -1.53 6.09 3.06
C SER A 113 -2.20 7.37 3.58
N ALA A 114 -2.89 7.32 4.73
CA ALA A 114 -3.43 8.53 5.36
C ALA A 114 -2.33 9.51 5.82
N PHE A 115 -1.21 9.00 6.32
CA PHE A 115 -0.06 9.83 6.69
C PHE A 115 0.51 10.51 5.44
N ALA A 116 0.85 9.73 4.42
CA ALA A 116 1.41 10.24 3.16
C ALA A 116 0.51 11.29 2.51
N HIS A 117 -0.81 11.04 2.48
CA HIS A 117 -1.81 11.96 1.94
C HIS A 117 -1.83 13.31 2.65
N LEU A 118 -1.74 13.30 3.99
CA LEU A 118 -1.85 14.49 4.84
C LEU A 118 -0.54 15.24 5.01
N THR A 119 0.61 14.59 4.87
CA THR A 119 1.93 15.25 4.92
C THR A 119 2.40 15.68 3.53
N GLY A 120 1.88 15.06 2.47
CA GLY A 120 2.37 15.22 1.10
C GLY A 120 3.74 14.56 0.89
N THR A 121 4.17 13.69 1.80
CA THR A 121 5.43 12.96 1.69
C THR A 121 5.24 11.68 0.90
N GLY A 122 6.16 11.39 -0.03
CA GLY A 122 6.14 10.19 -0.85
C GLY A 122 6.87 8.99 -0.21
N THR A 123 7.44 8.15 -1.07
CA THR A 123 8.24 6.98 -0.72
C THR A 123 9.43 7.30 0.18
N ASP A 124 9.82 6.33 1.00
CA ASP A 124 10.99 6.36 1.88
C ASP A 124 11.07 7.62 2.79
N PHE A 125 9.93 8.23 3.14
CA PHE A 125 9.88 9.18 4.26
C PHE A 125 10.27 8.48 5.58
N GLU A 126 10.61 9.25 6.62
CA GLU A 126 11.09 8.72 7.90
C GLU A 126 10.10 7.73 8.55
N PRO A 127 10.50 6.47 8.80
CA PRO A 127 9.68 5.51 9.52
C PRO A 127 9.48 5.96 10.97
N ASP A 128 8.42 5.46 11.59
CA ASP A 128 8.05 5.77 12.98
C ASP A 128 7.70 7.26 13.22
N ALA A 129 7.59 8.06 12.14
CA ALA A 129 7.12 9.43 12.20
C ALA A 129 5.61 9.49 12.51
N VAL A 130 5.17 10.58 13.12
CA VAL A 130 3.78 10.80 13.52
C VAL A 130 3.37 12.22 13.20
N LEU A 131 2.37 12.38 12.33
CA LEU A 131 1.69 13.65 12.15
C LEU A 131 0.65 13.78 13.26
N VAL A 132 0.67 14.90 13.97
CA VAL A 132 -0.37 15.26 14.93
C VAL A 132 -1.03 16.56 14.49
N LEU A 133 -2.36 16.56 14.43
CA LEU A 133 -3.15 17.78 14.31
C LEU A 133 -3.56 18.20 15.73
N GLU A 134 -2.91 19.25 16.21
CA GLU A 134 -3.12 19.83 17.55
C GLU A 134 -4.27 20.83 17.50
N PRO A 135 -5.34 20.67 18.29
CA PRO A 135 -6.47 21.59 18.24
C PRO A 135 -6.09 23.00 18.73
N LEU A 136 -6.48 24.03 17.99
CA LEU A 136 -6.24 25.44 18.35
C LEU A 136 -7.29 26.02 19.29
N SER A 137 -8.40 25.33 19.50
CA SER A 137 -9.50 25.72 20.38
C SER A 137 -10.17 24.49 20.98
N PRO A 138 -10.81 24.59 22.16
CA PRO A 138 -11.55 23.48 22.75
C PRO A 138 -12.68 22.99 21.84
N ALA A 139 -13.09 21.73 22.01
CA ALA A 139 -14.21 21.17 21.26
C ALA A 139 -15.51 21.96 21.52
N PRO A 140 -16.34 22.20 20.48
CA PRO A 140 -17.66 22.80 20.68
C PRO A 140 -18.52 21.91 21.60
N PRO A 141 -19.46 22.49 22.36
CA PRO A 141 -20.27 21.74 23.31
C PRO A 141 -21.08 20.63 22.62
N ALA A 142 -21.15 19.46 23.26
CA ALA A 142 -21.82 18.27 22.75
C ALA A 142 -23.27 18.57 22.32
N GLY A 143 -23.62 18.21 21.08
CA GLY A 143 -24.94 18.42 20.49
C GLY A 143 -25.01 19.40 19.31
N GLN A 144 -23.89 19.99 18.89
CA GLN A 144 -23.78 20.59 17.55
C GLN A 144 -23.38 19.51 16.55
N GLU A 145 -24.21 19.30 15.53
CA GLU A 145 -23.98 18.34 14.46
C GLU A 145 -22.64 18.66 13.77
N THR A 146 -21.75 17.66 13.72
CA THR A 146 -20.58 17.67 12.85
C THR A 146 -21.09 17.72 11.41
N PRO A 147 -20.58 18.62 10.54
CA PRO A 147 -21.03 18.67 9.15
C PRO A 147 -20.87 17.29 8.50
N GLU A 148 -21.96 16.72 8.01
CA GLU A 148 -21.91 15.54 7.16
C GLU A 148 -21.42 15.96 5.76
N ALA A 149 -20.37 15.29 5.27
CA ALA A 149 -19.81 15.33 3.91
C ALA A 149 -18.68 16.35 3.60
N PRO A 150 -17.78 16.02 2.62
CA PRO A 150 -16.45 16.61 2.49
C PRO A 150 -16.39 17.84 1.56
N ASP A 151 -17.50 18.51 1.26
CA ASP A 151 -17.50 19.65 0.32
C ASP A 151 -17.21 21.00 0.99
N ALA A 152 -16.39 20.96 2.04
CA ALA A 152 -16.10 22.11 2.89
C ALA A 152 -14.75 22.75 2.54
N ARG A 153 -14.70 23.51 1.43
CA ARG A 153 -13.93 24.76 1.47
C ARG A 153 -14.72 25.73 2.35
N GLN A 154 -14.63 25.58 3.68
CA GLN A 154 -15.16 26.60 4.58
C GLN A 154 -14.38 27.90 4.36
N ALA A 155 -15.02 28.84 3.67
CA ALA A 155 -14.40 30.10 3.26
C ALA A 155 -14.29 31.16 4.37
N ASP A 156 -14.68 30.86 5.62
CA ASP A 156 -14.78 31.89 6.69
C ASP A 156 -14.42 31.40 8.12
N GLY A 157 -13.89 30.20 8.29
CA GLY A 157 -13.39 29.70 9.58
C GLY A 157 -11.86 29.76 9.62
N GLY A 158 -11.26 30.35 10.67
CA GLY A 158 -9.81 30.26 10.89
C GLY A 158 -9.34 28.80 11.06
N PRO A 159 -8.03 28.54 11.08
CA PRO A 159 -7.50 27.18 11.23
C PRO A 159 -8.03 26.52 12.52
N THR A 160 -8.48 25.27 12.41
CA THR A 160 -8.96 24.48 13.56
C THR A 160 -7.81 23.81 14.31
N HIS A 161 -6.72 23.51 13.60
CA HIS A 161 -5.57 22.77 14.13
C HIS A 161 -4.24 23.40 13.70
N GLU A 162 -3.21 23.22 14.52
CA GLU A 162 -1.81 23.32 14.12
C GLU A 162 -1.30 21.91 13.77
N ALA A 163 -0.67 21.76 12.60
CA ALA A 163 -0.04 20.50 12.23
C ALA A 163 1.41 20.43 12.77
N VAL A 164 1.75 19.32 13.40
CA VAL A 164 3.09 19.05 13.93
C VAL A 164 3.55 17.67 13.49
N LEU A 165 4.74 17.59 12.90
CA LEU A 165 5.34 16.34 12.46
C LEU A 165 6.44 15.90 13.43
N TYR A 166 6.17 14.83 14.17
CA TYR A 166 7.11 14.23 15.09
C TYR A 166 7.89 13.14 14.36
N PHE A 167 9.21 13.24 14.35
CA PHE A 167 10.07 12.20 13.80
C PHE A 167 11.41 12.22 14.52
N ARG A 168 12.23 11.19 14.37
CA ARG A 168 13.56 11.18 14.97
C ARG A 168 14.50 11.98 14.04
N PRO A 169 15.00 13.16 14.40
CA PRO A 169 15.83 13.94 13.48
C PRO A 169 17.24 13.35 13.35
N ARG A 170 17.96 13.83 12.36
CA ARG A 170 19.41 13.63 12.18
C ARG A 170 20.20 13.74 13.50
N ALA A 171 21.00 12.72 13.78
CA ALA A 171 21.84 12.65 14.97
C ALA A 171 23.15 13.45 14.82
N SER A 172 23.77 13.80 15.96
CA SER A 172 25.16 14.28 15.96
C SER A 172 26.09 13.17 15.50
N ARG A 173 27.11 13.47 14.68
CA ARG A 173 28.13 12.48 14.28
C ARG A 173 28.97 11.96 15.45
N SER A 174 28.90 12.62 16.60
CA SER A 174 29.54 12.18 17.85
C SER A 174 28.63 11.35 18.76
N SER A 175 27.36 11.12 18.41
CA SER A 175 26.43 10.33 19.23
C SER A 175 26.60 8.84 18.98
N GLU A 176 26.23 8.03 19.97
CA GLU A 176 26.18 6.57 19.81
C GLU A 176 25.15 6.14 18.77
N GLU A 177 24.02 6.85 18.70
CA GLU A 177 22.98 6.63 17.70
C GLU A 177 23.54 6.68 16.27
N PHE A 178 24.39 7.68 15.96
CA PHE A 178 24.97 7.84 14.62
C PHE A 178 25.72 6.61 14.11
N TYR A 179 26.48 5.91 14.96
CA TYR A 179 27.36 4.83 14.53
C TYR A 179 26.98 3.42 15.01
N ALA A 180 26.18 3.27 16.07
CA ALA A 180 25.87 1.98 16.68
C ALA A 180 24.40 1.56 16.55
N ASP A 181 23.51 2.47 16.17
CA ASP A 181 22.10 2.17 15.99
C ASP A 181 21.84 1.68 14.56
N SER A 182 21.54 0.39 14.41
CA SER A 182 21.25 -0.21 13.11
C SER A 182 19.90 0.18 12.52
N ARG A 183 19.03 0.80 13.33
CA ARG A 183 17.69 1.23 12.93
C ARG A 183 17.64 2.70 12.53
N TYR A 184 18.40 3.55 13.19
CA TYR A 184 18.36 5.01 13.01
C TYR A 184 19.71 5.67 12.73
N GLY A 185 20.82 4.96 12.92
CA GLY A 185 22.16 5.51 12.77
C GLY A 185 22.54 5.74 11.32
N GLU A 186 23.04 6.93 11.00
CA GLU A 186 23.32 7.31 9.60
C GLU A 186 24.38 6.43 8.92
N LEU A 187 25.29 5.80 9.67
CA LEU A 187 26.23 4.83 9.10
C LEU A 187 25.56 3.53 8.64
N TRP A 188 24.36 3.25 9.12
CA TRP A 188 23.59 2.04 8.82
C TRP A 188 22.50 2.31 7.79
N VAL A 189 21.74 3.38 7.97
CA VAL A 189 20.52 3.66 7.19
C VAL A 189 20.64 4.87 6.26
N GLY A 190 21.79 5.53 6.24
CA GLY A 190 22.01 6.73 5.42
C GLY A 190 21.65 8.03 6.13
N VAL A 191 21.86 9.16 5.43
CA VAL A 191 21.68 10.49 6.02
C VAL A 191 20.19 10.76 6.25
N ARG A 192 19.86 11.05 7.50
CA ARG A 192 18.50 11.46 7.89
C ARG A 192 18.31 12.97 7.77
N PRO A 193 17.08 13.46 7.57
CA PRO A 193 16.83 14.88 7.50
C PRO A 193 16.86 15.51 8.90
N SER A 194 17.24 16.77 8.93
CA SER A 194 17.08 17.67 10.07
C SER A 194 15.65 18.20 10.15
N ILE A 195 15.27 18.75 11.30
CA ILE A 195 13.97 19.41 11.50
C ILE A 195 13.78 20.50 10.43
N GLU A 196 14.79 21.34 10.23
CA GLU A 196 14.71 22.48 9.32
C GLU A 196 14.54 22.04 7.85
N GLU A 197 15.17 20.93 7.45
CA GLU A 197 15.00 20.37 6.11
C GLU A 197 13.56 19.86 5.89
N VAL A 198 12.97 19.17 6.87
CA VAL A 198 11.58 18.67 6.77
C VAL A 198 10.58 19.82 6.84
N GLU A 199 10.78 20.81 7.72
CA GLU A 199 9.95 22.01 7.79
C GLU A 199 9.99 22.81 6.49
N ALA A 200 11.15 22.91 5.85
CA ALA A 200 11.32 23.58 4.56
C ALA A 200 10.66 22.82 3.40
N ALA A 201 10.71 21.49 3.39
CA ALA A 201 10.06 20.69 2.36
C ALA A 201 8.53 20.66 2.51
N THR A 202 8.03 20.40 3.72
CA THR A 202 6.60 20.10 3.98
C THR A 202 5.75 21.31 4.37
N GLY A 203 6.38 22.33 4.96
CA GLY A 203 5.65 23.47 5.56
C GLY A 203 4.99 23.15 6.89
N VAL A 204 5.25 21.98 7.46
CA VAL A 204 4.72 21.53 8.74
C VAL A 204 5.78 21.76 9.81
N ARG A 205 5.39 22.30 10.97
CA ARG A 205 6.28 22.42 12.13
C ARG A 205 6.75 21.03 12.56
N CYS A 206 8.02 20.87 12.87
CA CYS A 206 8.58 19.58 13.23
C CYS A 206 9.05 19.54 14.69
N ALA A 207 9.08 18.34 15.28
CA ALA A 207 9.60 18.11 16.63
C ALA A 207 10.25 16.72 16.75
N PRO A 208 11.20 16.52 17.68
CA PRO A 208 11.75 15.20 17.95
C PRO A 208 10.68 14.24 18.45
N ILE A 209 10.67 13.00 17.94
CA ILE A 209 9.71 11.96 18.34
C ILE A 209 9.71 11.67 19.84
N ASP A 210 10.85 11.86 20.53
CA ASP A 210 10.96 11.66 21.97
C ASP A 210 10.09 12.65 22.79
N SER A 211 9.61 13.74 22.17
CA SER A 211 8.67 14.70 22.78
C SER A 211 7.19 14.37 22.54
N LEU A 212 6.89 13.35 21.73
CA LEU A 212 5.52 12.95 21.41
C LEU A 212 4.71 12.56 22.66
N PRO A 213 5.23 11.78 23.65
CA PRO A 213 4.47 11.46 24.86
C PRO A 213 3.96 12.70 25.62
N ASP A 214 4.82 13.71 25.78
CA ASP A 214 4.47 14.95 26.45
C ASP A 214 3.43 15.74 25.65
N ALA A 215 3.56 15.76 24.31
CA ALA A 215 2.59 16.41 23.43
C ALA A 215 1.21 15.75 23.49
N LEU A 216 1.14 14.42 23.47
CA LEU A 216 -0.11 13.67 23.56
C LEU A 216 -0.81 13.88 24.90
N ALA A 217 -0.05 13.93 26.00
CA ALA A 217 -0.59 14.15 27.35
C ALA A 217 -1.04 15.60 27.59
N LYS A 218 -0.48 16.57 26.85
CA LYS A 218 -0.79 17.99 27.02
C LYS A 218 -2.28 18.26 26.83
N ASP A 219 -2.90 18.84 27.86
CA ASP A 219 -4.31 19.22 27.91
C ASP A 219 -5.32 18.07 27.67
N ALA A 220 -4.85 16.82 27.70
CA ALA A 220 -5.70 15.64 27.58
C ALA A 220 -6.55 15.47 28.84
N GLY A 221 -7.86 15.28 28.69
CA GLY A 221 -8.75 15.06 29.83
C GLY A 221 -10.24 15.13 29.52
N ALA A 222 -11.05 14.56 30.41
CA ALA A 222 -12.51 14.62 30.30
C ALA A 222 -13.00 16.08 30.38
N GLY A 223 -13.61 16.57 29.30
CA GLY A 223 -14.01 17.98 29.16
C GLY A 223 -12.89 18.92 28.70
N ALA A 224 -11.73 18.38 28.30
CA ALA A 224 -10.62 19.06 27.66
C ALA A 224 -10.34 18.43 26.28
N VAL A 225 -9.08 18.17 25.92
CA VAL A 225 -8.73 17.61 24.60
C VAL A 225 -8.95 16.10 24.57
N GLN A 226 -9.76 15.64 23.61
CA GLN A 226 -9.90 14.22 23.24
C GLN A 226 -8.81 13.82 22.25
N LEU A 227 -8.44 12.54 22.21
CA LEU A 227 -7.47 12.01 21.25
C LEU A 227 -8.18 11.02 20.32
N ARG A 228 -7.80 11.01 19.04
CA ARG A 228 -8.10 9.96 18.04
C ARG A 228 -6.82 9.52 17.36
N ILE A 229 -6.73 8.26 16.96
CA ILE A 229 -5.55 7.70 16.29
C ILE A 229 -5.91 6.82 15.09
N MET A 230 -5.07 6.83 14.05
CA MET A 230 -4.99 5.75 13.06
C MET A 230 -4.31 4.52 13.67
N ALA A 231 -5.12 3.72 14.37
CA ALA A 231 -4.64 2.64 15.23
C ALA A 231 -3.89 1.53 14.46
N GLU A 232 -4.32 1.24 13.24
CA GLU A 232 -3.74 0.20 12.38
C GLU A 232 -2.34 0.57 11.84
N ALA A 233 -1.98 1.85 11.87
CA ALA A 233 -0.74 2.34 11.27
C ALA A 233 0.49 1.94 12.11
N ASP A 234 0.40 2.02 13.45
CA ASP A 234 1.52 1.78 14.35
C ASP A 234 1.06 1.29 15.74
N GLU A 235 1.47 0.08 16.12
CA GLU A 235 1.11 -0.55 17.40
C GLU A 235 1.73 0.17 18.61
N ALA A 236 2.96 0.69 18.49
CA ALA A 236 3.66 1.36 19.59
C ALA A 236 3.04 2.73 19.87
N VAL A 237 2.74 3.50 18.83
CA VAL A 237 2.04 4.80 18.97
C VAL A 237 0.61 4.58 19.47
N THR A 238 -0.07 3.53 19.02
CA THR A 238 -1.39 3.14 19.53
C THR A 238 -1.35 2.85 21.01
N SER A 239 -0.37 2.07 21.47
CA SER A 239 -0.18 1.78 22.89
C SER A 239 0.04 3.05 23.70
N LEU A 240 0.87 3.97 23.20
CA LEU A 240 1.11 5.27 23.84
C LEU A 240 -0.16 6.13 23.94
N VAL A 241 -1.00 6.16 22.90
CA VAL A 241 -2.29 6.87 22.95
C VAL A 241 -3.26 6.20 23.94
N MET A 242 -3.30 4.88 24.02
CA MET A 242 -4.13 4.18 25.01
C MET A 242 -3.67 4.48 26.45
N GLU A 243 -2.37 4.47 26.71
CA GLU A 243 -1.80 4.85 28.03
C GLU A 243 -2.16 6.30 28.38
N THR A 244 -2.06 7.21 27.40
CA THR A 244 -2.42 8.62 27.57
C THR A 244 -3.91 8.78 27.89
N ARG A 245 -4.79 8.09 27.14
CA ARG A 245 -6.24 8.07 27.39
C ARG A 245 -6.55 7.55 28.79
N GLN A 246 -5.92 6.46 29.20
CA GLN A 246 -6.10 5.88 30.53
C GLN A 246 -5.68 6.85 31.63
N ALA A 247 -4.51 7.49 31.50
CA ALA A 247 -4.01 8.46 32.48
C ALA A 247 -4.90 9.73 32.56
N ALA A 248 -5.48 10.15 31.45
CA ALA A 248 -6.34 11.32 31.34
C ALA A 248 -7.84 11.04 31.63
N GLY A 249 -8.21 9.78 31.90
CA GLY A 249 -9.60 9.38 32.14
C GLY A 249 -10.50 9.52 30.90
N LEU A 250 -9.95 9.32 29.70
CA LEU A 250 -10.65 9.35 28.42
C LEU A 250 -11.23 7.98 28.05
N ALA A 251 -11.94 7.92 26.92
CA ALA A 251 -12.53 6.71 26.37
C ALA A 251 -11.51 5.56 26.22
N LEU A 252 -11.93 4.34 26.55
CA LEU A 252 -11.15 3.10 26.44
C LEU A 252 -12.03 1.97 25.87
N GLY A 253 -11.41 0.89 25.43
CA GLY A 253 -12.12 -0.28 24.92
C GLY A 253 -12.95 0.05 23.68
N GLN A 254 -14.22 -0.40 23.66
CA GLN A 254 -15.08 -0.26 22.49
C GLN A 254 -15.35 1.21 22.10
N GLU A 255 -15.51 2.11 23.07
CA GLU A 255 -15.74 3.53 22.79
C GLU A 255 -14.51 4.17 22.10
N ALA A 256 -13.30 3.82 22.54
CA ALA A 256 -12.07 4.26 21.88
C ALA A 256 -11.98 3.75 20.43
N VAL A 257 -12.33 2.49 20.19
CA VAL A 257 -12.35 1.90 18.84
C VAL A 257 -13.33 2.62 17.92
N GLU A 258 -14.52 2.98 18.42
CA GLU A 258 -15.50 3.75 17.65
C GLU A 258 -15.00 5.16 17.31
N LEU A 259 -14.33 5.84 18.25
CA LEU A 259 -13.72 7.14 18.00
C LEU A 259 -12.62 7.06 16.93
N ASP A 260 -11.73 6.08 17.03
CA ASP A 260 -10.62 5.88 16.09
C ASP A 260 -11.13 5.49 14.70
N SER A 261 -12.16 4.64 14.63
CA SER A 261 -12.77 4.22 13.36
C SER A 261 -13.37 5.39 12.59
N ARG A 262 -13.93 6.39 13.27
CA ARG A 262 -14.45 7.60 12.63
C ARG A 262 -13.35 8.47 12.02
N LEU A 263 -12.16 8.51 12.61
CA LEU A 263 -11.00 9.17 11.98
C LEU A 263 -10.57 8.39 10.72
N ALA A 264 -10.61 7.05 10.76
CA ALA A 264 -10.14 6.21 9.67
C ALA A 264 -11.07 6.33 8.46
N GLU A 265 -12.37 6.28 8.72
CA GLU A 265 -13.45 6.56 7.77
C GLU A 265 -13.26 7.94 7.13
N ALA A 266 -13.12 9.00 7.93
CA ALA A 266 -12.96 10.37 7.42
C ALA A 266 -11.69 10.54 6.57
N ALA A 267 -10.56 9.96 6.97
CA ALA A 267 -9.33 9.98 6.20
C ALA A 267 -9.45 9.18 4.88
N SER A 268 -10.24 8.12 4.87
CA SER A 268 -10.58 7.34 3.67
C SER A 268 -11.46 8.16 2.72
N GLU A 269 -12.53 8.78 3.24
CA GLU A 269 -13.46 9.61 2.46
C GLU A 269 -12.80 10.85 1.87
N LEU A 270 -11.82 11.44 2.57
CA LEU A 270 -11.08 12.59 2.07
C LEU A 270 -10.30 12.27 0.77
N ARG A 271 -9.94 11.00 0.54
CA ARG A 271 -9.23 10.54 -0.67
C ARG A 271 -10.15 10.21 -1.85
N LEU A 272 -11.48 10.23 -1.67
CA LEU A 272 -12.42 9.90 -2.74
C LEU A 272 -12.27 10.83 -3.94
N ARG A 273 -12.11 12.13 -3.68
CA ARG A 273 -12.01 13.17 -4.71
C ARG A 273 -10.59 13.72 -4.78
N LYS A 274 -9.91 13.34 -5.86
CA LYS A 274 -8.54 13.73 -6.14
C LYS A 274 -8.46 15.21 -6.53
N ASP A 275 -7.55 15.92 -5.89
CA ASP A 275 -7.16 17.24 -6.35
C ASP A 275 -6.27 17.18 -7.59
N GLN A 276 -5.96 18.34 -8.20
CA GLN A 276 -5.25 18.37 -9.48
C GLN A 276 -3.85 17.76 -9.37
N TRP A 277 -3.16 17.94 -8.25
CA TRP A 277 -1.83 17.38 -8.09
C TRP A 277 -1.89 15.85 -8.01
N GLU A 278 -2.88 15.29 -7.31
CA GLU A 278 -3.12 13.83 -7.27
C GLU A 278 -3.41 13.25 -8.64
N VAL A 279 -4.24 13.94 -9.44
CA VAL A 279 -4.53 13.54 -10.82
C VAL A 279 -3.27 13.54 -11.68
N ASP A 280 -2.37 14.51 -11.49
CA ASP A 280 -1.09 14.56 -12.20
C ASP A 280 -0.18 13.38 -11.78
N GLN A 281 -0.21 12.97 -10.50
CA GLN A 281 0.53 11.80 -10.02
C GLN A 281 -0.02 10.48 -10.59
N LEU A 282 -1.34 10.35 -10.66
CA LEU A 282 -2.00 9.20 -11.29
C LEU A 282 -1.66 9.11 -12.79
N GLN A 283 -1.64 10.24 -13.51
CA GLN A 283 -1.22 10.26 -14.90
C GLN A 283 0.24 9.82 -15.07
N ALA A 284 1.14 10.26 -14.18
CA ALA A 284 2.53 9.80 -14.19
C ALA A 284 2.65 8.28 -13.95
N ALA A 285 1.83 7.73 -13.04
CA ALA A 285 1.76 6.30 -12.80
C ALA A 285 1.27 5.52 -14.03
N VAL A 286 0.27 6.05 -14.74
CA VAL A 286 -0.23 5.47 -16.01
C VAL A 286 0.84 5.49 -17.09
N ASP A 287 1.58 6.60 -17.23
CA ASP A 287 2.63 6.74 -18.23
C ASP A 287 3.79 5.75 -17.98
N ALA A 288 4.21 5.59 -16.72
CA ALA A 288 5.19 4.59 -16.32
C ALA A 288 4.67 3.15 -16.52
N THR A 289 3.40 2.91 -16.21
CA THR A 289 2.73 1.61 -16.42
C THR A 289 2.70 1.23 -17.90
N LYS A 290 2.38 2.18 -18.77
CA LYS A 290 2.48 1.98 -20.23
C LYS A 290 3.88 1.55 -20.65
N ALA A 291 4.92 2.23 -20.17
CA ALA A 291 6.30 1.85 -20.46
C ALA A 291 6.62 0.43 -19.95
N GLY A 292 6.10 0.06 -18.78
CA GLY A 292 6.21 -1.30 -18.21
C GLY A 292 5.56 -2.36 -19.10
N PHE A 293 4.35 -2.11 -19.60
CA PHE A 293 3.70 -2.99 -20.56
C PHE A 293 4.49 -3.13 -21.86
N GLU A 294 5.05 -2.05 -22.39
CA GLU A 294 5.85 -2.12 -23.61
C GLU A 294 7.11 -2.98 -23.44
N ASP A 295 7.83 -2.86 -22.33
CA ASP A 295 9.01 -3.70 -22.05
C ASP A 295 8.63 -5.17 -21.80
N LEU A 296 7.52 -5.39 -21.07
CA LEU A 296 6.94 -6.71 -20.89
C LEU A 296 6.64 -7.37 -22.25
N ILE A 297 5.98 -6.67 -23.16
CA ILE A 297 5.63 -7.20 -24.49
C ILE A 297 6.90 -7.49 -25.30
N ARG A 298 7.90 -6.59 -25.32
CA ARG A 298 9.21 -6.84 -25.97
C ARG A 298 9.89 -8.09 -25.43
N SER A 299 9.59 -8.49 -24.19
CA SER A 299 10.17 -9.68 -23.57
C SER A 299 9.47 -11.00 -23.94
N ILE A 300 8.32 -10.99 -24.63
CA ILE A 300 7.57 -12.20 -25.02
C ILE A 300 8.42 -13.24 -25.77
N PRO A 301 9.27 -12.89 -26.76
CA PRO A 301 10.14 -13.86 -27.42
C PRO A 301 11.10 -14.58 -26.44
N ARG A 302 11.56 -13.89 -25.40
CA ARG A 302 12.37 -14.49 -24.32
C ARG A 302 11.51 -15.34 -23.39
N ALA A 303 10.29 -14.89 -23.08
CA ALA A 303 9.35 -15.58 -22.20
C ALA A 303 8.95 -16.95 -22.77
N THR A 304 8.66 -17.02 -24.07
CA THR A 304 8.24 -18.27 -24.75
C THR A 304 9.36 -19.32 -24.79
N GLY A 305 10.62 -18.90 -24.77
CA GLY A 305 11.79 -19.78 -24.68
C GLY A 305 12.15 -20.20 -23.25
N HIS A 306 11.45 -19.70 -22.23
CA HIS A 306 11.78 -19.91 -20.82
C HIS A 306 10.72 -20.76 -20.11
N TRP A 307 11.16 -21.70 -19.27
CA TRP A 307 10.25 -22.60 -18.54
C TRP A 307 9.39 -21.89 -17.48
N ARG A 308 9.86 -20.74 -16.98
CA ARG A 308 9.08 -19.76 -16.21
C ARG A 308 8.85 -18.52 -17.07
N GLY A 309 8.08 -18.65 -18.14
CA GLY A 309 7.82 -17.55 -19.06
C GLY A 309 7.09 -16.39 -18.38
N GLU A 310 6.18 -16.70 -17.47
CA GLU A 310 5.41 -15.68 -16.72
C GLU A 310 6.34 -14.79 -15.86
N ARG A 311 7.30 -15.36 -15.11
CA ARG A 311 8.31 -14.55 -14.39
C ARG A 311 9.22 -13.73 -15.29
N VAL A 312 9.40 -14.14 -16.54
CA VAL A 312 10.15 -13.35 -17.51
C VAL A 312 9.40 -12.06 -17.85
N LEU A 313 8.07 -12.15 -18.00
CA LEU A 313 7.18 -11.01 -18.21
C LEU A 313 7.10 -10.13 -16.96
N GLU A 314 6.80 -10.73 -15.80
CA GLU A 314 6.76 -10.05 -14.49
C GLU A 314 8.05 -9.25 -14.24
N GLY A 315 9.21 -9.88 -14.43
CA GLY A 315 10.50 -9.24 -14.20
C GLY A 315 10.82 -8.10 -15.16
N ALA A 316 10.29 -8.14 -16.40
CA ALA A 316 10.45 -7.04 -17.35
C ALA A 316 9.63 -5.81 -16.91
N PHE A 317 8.37 -6.02 -16.54
CA PHE A 317 7.52 -4.94 -15.98
C PHE A 317 8.12 -4.37 -14.70
N ALA A 318 8.53 -5.23 -13.76
CA ALA A 318 9.08 -4.81 -12.47
C ALA A 318 10.40 -4.02 -12.61
N ALA A 319 11.18 -4.26 -13.66
CA ALA A 319 12.38 -3.48 -13.94
C ALA A 319 12.03 -2.02 -14.28
N VAL A 320 11.04 -1.80 -15.16
CA VAL A 320 10.56 -0.46 -15.50
C VAL A 320 9.92 0.22 -14.30
N ALA A 321 9.10 -0.51 -13.53
CA ALA A 321 8.45 0.02 -12.33
C ALA A 321 9.46 0.61 -11.32
N ARG A 322 10.68 0.06 -11.24
CA ARG A 322 11.76 0.58 -10.39
C ARG A 322 12.66 1.63 -11.06
N GLN A 323 12.59 1.78 -12.37
CA GLN A 323 13.36 2.78 -13.12
C GLN A 323 12.59 4.09 -13.22
N GLU A 324 11.28 4.00 -13.44
CA GLU A 324 10.40 5.14 -13.73
C GLU A 324 9.51 5.55 -12.54
N GLY A 325 9.41 4.72 -11.51
CA GLY A 325 8.61 4.99 -10.31
C GLY A 325 9.24 4.45 -9.03
N ASN A 326 8.45 4.46 -7.95
CA ASN A 326 8.85 3.85 -6.69
C ASN A 326 8.98 2.34 -6.86
N GLY A 327 7.99 1.71 -7.47
CA GLY A 327 7.94 0.26 -7.66
C GLY A 327 6.60 -0.22 -8.21
N LEU A 328 6.25 -1.47 -7.91
CA LEU A 328 4.94 -2.02 -8.23
C LEU A 328 3.92 -1.48 -7.22
N GLY A 329 2.73 -1.06 -7.68
CA GLY A 329 1.61 -0.74 -6.78
C GLY A 329 0.98 -1.96 -6.14
N TYR A 330 1.08 -3.10 -6.82
CA TYR A 330 0.66 -4.42 -6.36
C TYR A 330 1.43 -5.49 -7.14
N ASP A 331 1.48 -6.72 -6.62
CA ASP A 331 2.21 -7.79 -7.29
C ASP A 331 1.63 -8.06 -8.68
N THR A 332 2.49 -7.97 -9.71
CA THR A 332 2.10 -8.20 -11.10
C THR A 332 1.51 -9.59 -11.28
N ILE A 333 0.35 -9.67 -11.93
CA ILE A 333 -0.23 -10.91 -12.42
C ILE A 333 0.19 -11.04 -13.89
N ALA A 334 0.96 -12.08 -14.22
CA ALA A 334 1.32 -12.41 -15.60
C ALA A 334 0.86 -13.83 -15.90
N ALA A 335 -0.42 -13.99 -16.21
CA ALA A 335 -1.10 -15.28 -16.21
C ALA A 335 -1.34 -15.81 -17.64
N ALA A 336 -0.61 -16.85 -18.05
CA ALA A 336 -0.70 -17.44 -19.37
C ALA A 336 -1.71 -18.59 -19.43
N GLY A 337 -2.58 -18.59 -20.45
CA GLY A 337 -3.59 -19.63 -20.65
C GLY A 337 -4.50 -19.80 -19.43
N ASP A 338 -4.62 -21.03 -18.93
CA ASP A 338 -5.56 -21.36 -17.84
C ASP A 338 -5.22 -20.69 -16.50
N HIS A 339 -3.98 -20.22 -16.31
CA HIS A 339 -3.62 -19.45 -15.12
C HIS A 339 -4.41 -18.13 -15.03
N ALA A 340 -4.84 -17.57 -16.15
CA ALA A 340 -5.68 -16.36 -16.19
C ALA A 340 -7.04 -16.57 -15.47
N ASN A 341 -7.46 -17.82 -15.24
CA ASN A 341 -8.66 -18.15 -14.49
C ASN A 341 -8.46 -18.16 -12.96
N THR A 342 -7.27 -17.81 -12.48
CA THR A 342 -6.97 -17.53 -11.07
C THR A 342 -6.75 -16.02 -10.91
N LEU A 343 -7.71 -15.31 -10.32
CA LEU A 343 -7.77 -13.85 -10.37
C LEU A 343 -6.51 -13.16 -9.83
N HIS A 344 -5.93 -13.67 -8.74
CA HIS A 344 -4.69 -13.16 -8.13
C HIS A 344 -3.53 -14.15 -8.34
N TRP A 345 -3.27 -14.52 -9.60
CA TRP A 345 -2.13 -15.38 -9.96
C TRP A 345 -0.81 -14.59 -9.87
N ILE A 346 -0.27 -14.47 -8.66
CA ILE A 346 1.01 -13.79 -8.41
C ILE A 346 2.21 -14.75 -8.35
N SER A 347 1.96 -16.07 -8.39
CA SER A 347 3.03 -17.08 -8.41
C SER A 347 3.88 -17.00 -9.67
N ASN A 348 3.21 -16.64 -10.79
CA ASN A 348 3.78 -16.41 -12.12
C ASN A 348 4.79 -17.47 -12.55
N ASP A 349 4.59 -18.74 -12.19
CA ASP A 349 5.61 -19.78 -12.36
C ASP A 349 5.41 -20.64 -13.61
N GLY A 350 4.40 -20.32 -14.42
CA GLY A 350 4.02 -21.02 -15.63
C GLY A 350 4.89 -20.71 -16.86
N PRO A 351 4.86 -21.61 -17.87
CA PRO A 351 5.39 -21.33 -19.19
C PRO A 351 4.41 -20.47 -20.01
N VAL A 352 4.95 -19.55 -20.82
CA VAL A 352 4.18 -18.82 -21.83
C VAL A 352 4.30 -19.56 -23.15
N ARG A 353 3.18 -19.96 -23.79
CA ARG A 353 3.22 -20.79 -25.01
C ARG A 353 2.57 -20.11 -26.21
N PRO A 354 3.08 -20.35 -27.43
CA PRO A 354 2.39 -20.00 -28.66
C PRO A 354 0.94 -20.51 -28.68
N GLY A 355 0.05 -19.74 -29.27
CA GLY A 355 -1.40 -19.98 -29.35
C GLY A 355 -2.18 -19.58 -28.11
N GLN A 356 -1.53 -19.21 -27.01
CA GLN A 356 -2.20 -18.77 -25.78
C GLN A 356 -2.40 -17.24 -25.74
N LEU A 357 -3.28 -16.82 -24.84
CA LEU A 357 -3.31 -15.45 -24.34
C LEU A 357 -2.47 -15.37 -23.05
N VAL A 358 -1.99 -14.18 -22.73
CA VAL A 358 -1.50 -13.82 -21.40
C VAL A 358 -2.35 -12.67 -20.89
N LEU A 359 -3.00 -12.87 -19.74
CA LEU A 359 -3.63 -11.79 -18.99
C LEU A 359 -2.55 -11.17 -18.10
N VAL A 360 -2.26 -9.90 -18.34
CA VAL A 360 -1.30 -9.13 -17.55
C VAL A 360 -2.06 -8.04 -16.83
N ASP A 361 -2.01 -8.08 -15.50
CA ASP A 361 -2.56 -7.07 -14.61
C ASP A 361 -1.42 -6.51 -13.76
N ALA A 362 -1.10 -5.24 -13.98
CA ALA A 362 0.07 -4.60 -13.43
C ALA A 362 -0.05 -3.07 -13.42
N GLY A 363 0.42 -2.46 -12.33
CA GLY A 363 0.48 -1.03 -12.14
C GLY A 363 1.80 -0.58 -11.51
N VAL A 364 2.31 0.56 -11.96
CA VAL A 364 3.46 1.23 -11.35
C VAL A 364 2.97 2.20 -10.28
N GLU A 365 3.58 2.13 -9.10
CA GLU A 365 3.47 3.15 -8.05
C GLU A 365 4.60 4.16 -8.23
N VAL A 366 4.28 5.45 -8.36
CA VAL A 366 5.28 6.52 -8.47
C VAL A 366 5.79 6.97 -7.10
N ASP A 367 6.81 7.82 -7.05
CA ASP A 367 7.44 8.26 -5.80
C ASP A 367 6.47 8.96 -4.82
N SER A 368 5.39 9.55 -5.32
CA SER A 368 4.31 10.11 -4.50
C SER A 368 3.32 9.07 -3.95
N LEU A 369 3.57 7.78 -4.21
CA LEU A 369 2.79 6.60 -3.81
C LEU A 369 1.44 6.42 -4.52
N TYR A 370 1.13 7.23 -5.54
CA TYR A 370 -0.04 6.97 -6.39
C TYR A 370 0.29 5.84 -7.36
N THR A 371 -0.68 4.97 -7.60
CA THR A 371 -0.54 3.83 -8.51
C THR A 371 -1.58 3.85 -9.61
N ALA A 372 -1.20 3.32 -10.77
CA ALA A 372 -2.15 2.91 -11.82
C ALA A 372 -2.63 1.48 -11.54
N ASP A 373 -3.69 1.07 -12.21
CA ASP A 373 -4.21 -0.30 -12.19
C ASP A 373 -4.70 -0.69 -13.58
N VAL A 374 -3.94 -1.55 -14.26
CA VAL A 374 -4.17 -1.82 -15.68
C VAL A 374 -4.05 -3.30 -15.96
N THR A 375 -5.15 -3.86 -16.45
CA THR A 375 -5.18 -5.18 -17.06
C THR A 375 -5.26 -5.11 -18.58
N ARG A 376 -4.37 -5.82 -19.27
CA ARG A 376 -4.47 -6.16 -20.69
C ARG A 376 -4.31 -7.65 -20.90
N THR A 377 -5.24 -8.24 -21.66
CA THR A 377 -5.10 -9.60 -22.16
C THR A 377 -4.55 -9.57 -23.59
N ILE A 378 -3.37 -10.15 -23.80
CA ILE A 378 -2.63 -10.06 -25.07
C ILE A 378 -2.35 -11.44 -25.69
N PRO A 379 -2.39 -11.57 -27.03
CA PRO A 379 -2.06 -12.83 -27.70
C PRO A 379 -0.53 -13.02 -27.76
N VAL A 380 -0.05 -14.19 -27.33
CA VAL A 380 1.40 -14.50 -27.34
C VAL A 380 2.02 -14.39 -28.74
N ASP A 381 1.27 -14.78 -29.77
CA ASP A 381 1.72 -14.74 -31.17
C ASP A 381 1.50 -13.37 -31.84
N GLY A 382 1.02 -12.36 -31.10
CA GLY A 382 0.71 -11.03 -31.62
C GLY A 382 -0.64 -10.90 -32.34
N ARG A 383 -1.37 -12.00 -32.55
CA ARG A 383 -2.73 -11.99 -33.13
C ARG A 383 -3.69 -12.90 -32.39
N PHE A 384 -4.93 -12.44 -32.27
CA PHE A 384 -5.99 -13.25 -31.67
C PHE A 384 -6.52 -14.27 -32.70
N THR A 385 -6.77 -15.49 -32.27
CA THR A 385 -7.60 -16.44 -33.02
C THR A 385 -9.07 -15.99 -33.01
N GLU A 386 -9.90 -16.48 -33.93
CA GLU A 386 -11.33 -16.11 -33.96
C GLU A 386 -12.05 -16.37 -32.62
N VAL A 387 -11.72 -17.49 -31.95
CA VAL A 387 -12.31 -17.84 -30.65
C VAL A 387 -11.86 -16.87 -29.55
N GLN A 388 -10.57 -16.49 -29.53
CA GLN A 388 -10.06 -15.49 -28.60
C GLN A 388 -10.66 -14.11 -28.86
N ARG A 389 -10.80 -13.70 -30.14
CA ARG A 389 -11.45 -12.45 -30.54
C ARG A 389 -12.88 -12.37 -30.03
N ARG A 390 -13.63 -13.49 -30.09
CA ARG A 390 -15.02 -13.56 -29.60
C ARG A 390 -15.12 -13.24 -28.11
N VAL A 391 -14.28 -13.88 -27.28
CA VAL A 391 -14.28 -13.63 -25.82
C VAL A 391 -13.76 -12.24 -25.50
N TYR A 392 -12.68 -11.82 -26.16
CA TYR A 392 -12.10 -10.50 -25.98
C TYR A 392 -13.09 -9.39 -26.30
N GLN A 393 -13.80 -9.48 -27.43
CA GLN A 393 -14.80 -8.50 -27.82
C GLN A 393 -15.94 -8.43 -26.81
N ALA A 394 -16.40 -9.56 -26.26
CA ALA A 394 -17.45 -9.56 -25.24
C ALA A 394 -17.03 -8.79 -23.97
N VAL A 395 -15.79 -8.96 -23.53
CA VAL A 395 -15.23 -8.22 -22.38
C VAL A 395 -15.03 -6.74 -22.74
N LEU A 396 -14.55 -6.43 -23.95
CA LEU A 396 -14.39 -5.07 -24.43
C LEU A 396 -15.73 -4.32 -24.51
N ASP A 397 -16.77 -4.97 -25.04
CA ASP A 397 -18.14 -4.44 -25.09
C ASP A 397 -18.68 -4.15 -23.69
N ALA A 398 -18.39 -5.02 -22.70
CA ALA A 398 -18.79 -4.81 -21.31
C ALA A 398 -18.05 -3.61 -20.69
N ALA A 399 -16.76 -3.45 -20.99
CA ALA A 399 -15.96 -2.31 -20.52
C ALA A 399 -16.45 -0.99 -21.15
N ASP A 400 -16.80 -1.00 -22.43
CA ASP A 400 -17.37 0.17 -23.12
C ASP A 400 -18.77 0.53 -22.61
N ALA A 401 -19.62 -0.46 -22.30
CA ALA A 401 -20.93 -0.21 -21.70
C ALA A 401 -20.81 0.41 -20.30
N ALA A 402 -19.91 -0.11 -19.46
CA ALA A 402 -19.60 0.46 -18.15
C ALA A 402 -19.07 1.90 -18.27
N PHE A 403 -18.12 2.15 -19.17
CA PHE A 403 -17.57 3.49 -19.40
C PHE A 403 -18.62 4.48 -19.91
N ALA A 404 -19.47 4.06 -20.84
CA ALA A 404 -20.58 4.86 -21.34
C ALA A 404 -21.57 5.19 -20.21
N ARG A 405 -21.91 4.21 -19.37
CA ARG A 405 -22.79 4.39 -18.21
C ARG A 405 -22.23 5.39 -17.21
N ALA A 406 -20.93 5.31 -16.91
CA ALA A 406 -20.27 6.26 -16.02
C ALA A 406 -20.39 7.72 -16.52
N GLY A 407 -20.43 7.93 -17.84
CA GLY A 407 -20.60 9.25 -18.45
C GLY A 407 -22.03 9.81 -18.40
N GLU A 408 -23.01 9.06 -17.89
CA GLU A 408 -24.40 9.52 -17.79
C GLU A 408 -24.62 10.42 -16.55
N PRO A 409 -25.38 11.52 -16.67
CA PRO A 409 -25.70 12.37 -15.53
C PRO A 409 -26.39 11.60 -14.39
N GLY A 410 -25.87 11.74 -13.17
CA GLY A 410 -26.43 11.10 -11.98
C GLY A 410 -26.18 9.59 -11.90
N CYS A 411 -25.27 9.04 -12.72
CA CYS A 411 -24.82 7.66 -12.60
C CYS A 411 -24.32 7.39 -11.18
N LEU A 412 -24.84 6.33 -10.55
CA LEU A 412 -24.31 5.84 -9.28
C LEU A 412 -23.10 4.95 -9.54
N PHE A 413 -22.17 4.86 -8.57
CA PHE A 413 -20.98 4.01 -8.71
C PHE A 413 -21.35 2.55 -9.04
N LYS A 414 -22.35 1.98 -8.35
CA LYS A 414 -22.85 0.62 -8.62
C LYS A 414 -23.45 0.42 -10.02
N ASP A 415 -23.93 1.49 -10.66
CA ASP A 415 -24.57 1.37 -11.97
C ASP A 415 -23.55 1.01 -13.06
N VAL A 416 -22.28 1.39 -12.86
CA VAL A 416 -21.17 1.06 -13.76
C VAL A 416 -20.98 -0.47 -13.83
N HIS A 417 -21.00 -1.15 -12.68
CA HIS A 417 -20.98 -2.61 -12.61
C HIS A 417 -22.22 -3.23 -13.26
N ALA A 418 -23.41 -2.68 -12.99
CA ALA A 418 -24.65 -3.20 -13.57
C ALA A 418 -24.62 -3.18 -15.12
N ALA A 419 -24.12 -2.09 -15.73
CA ALA A 419 -24.00 -1.98 -17.18
C ALA A 419 -23.05 -3.01 -17.79
N ALA A 420 -21.90 -3.31 -17.15
CA ALA A 420 -21.04 -4.39 -17.60
C ALA A 420 -21.72 -5.76 -17.48
N MET A 421 -22.43 -6.02 -16.37
CA MET A 421 -23.11 -7.30 -16.16
C MET A 421 -24.23 -7.54 -17.17
N GLU A 422 -24.94 -6.50 -17.61
CA GLU A 422 -25.96 -6.58 -18.67
C GLU A 422 -25.37 -7.16 -19.97
N VAL A 423 -24.20 -6.65 -20.39
CA VAL A 423 -23.51 -7.14 -21.58
C VAL A 423 -23.02 -8.57 -21.38
N ILE A 424 -22.38 -8.86 -20.24
CA ILE A 424 -21.86 -10.20 -19.95
C ILE A 424 -22.99 -11.24 -19.94
N ALA A 425 -24.10 -10.96 -19.23
CA ALA A 425 -25.24 -11.86 -19.18
C ALA A 425 -25.84 -12.11 -20.57
N ALA A 426 -25.97 -11.08 -21.40
CA ALA A 426 -26.46 -11.21 -22.78
C ALA A 426 -25.53 -12.08 -23.64
N ARG A 427 -24.21 -11.93 -23.53
CA ARG A 427 -23.23 -12.75 -24.27
C ARG A 427 -23.25 -14.21 -23.82
N LEU A 428 -23.38 -14.45 -22.51
CA LEU A 428 -23.49 -15.81 -21.96
C LEU A 428 -24.79 -16.49 -22.40
N GLU A 429 -25.91 -15.75 -22.49
CA GLU A 429 -27.16 -16.25 -23.06
C GLU A 429 -26.99 -16.59 -24.55
N GLU A 430 -26.42 -15.67 -25.34
CA GLU A 430 -26.16 -15.85 -26.78
C GLU A 430 -25.32 -17.10 -27.06
N TRP A 431 -24.34 -17.39 -26.20
CA TRP A 431 -23.47 -18.56 -26.33
C TRP A 431 -24.07 -19.84 -25.72
N GLY A 432 -25.26 -19.77 -25.13
CA GLY A 432 -25.93 -20.91 -24.51
C GLY A 432 -25.22 -21.43 -23.26
N LEU A 433 -24.50 -20.56 -22.55
CA LEU A 433 -23.79 -20.90 -21.31
C LEU A 433 -24.70 -20.83 -20.07
N LEU A 434 -25.76 -20.03 -20.11
CA LEU A 434 -26.74 -20.00 -19.03
C LEU A 434 -27.51 -21.34 -18.94
N PRO A 435 -28.04 -21.70 -17.76
CA PRO A 435 -28.86 -22.91 -17.62
C PRO A 435 -30.03 -22.92 -18.62
N GLU A 436 -30.47 -24.12 -19.01
CA GLU A 436 -31.56 -24.26 -19.99
C GLU A 436 -32.83 -23.52 -19.53
N GLY A 437 -33.33 -22.63 -20.40
CA GLY A 437 -34.52 -21.82 -20.13
C GLY A 437 -34.27 -20.55 -19.30
N VAL A 438 -33.03 -20.26 -18.90
CA VAL A 438 -32.65 -19.02 -18.19
C VAL A 438 -32.21 -17.97 -19.20
N SER A 439 -32.87 -16.82 -19.19
CA SER A 439 -32.48 -15.65 -19.98
C SER A 439 -31.41 -14.79 -19.29
N ALA A 440 -30.81 -13.83 -19.99
CA ALA A 440 -29.94 -12.83 -19.38
C ALA A 440 -30.66 -12.04 -18.28
N ALA A 441 -31.94 -11.72 -18.48
CA ALA A 441 -32.74 -11.02 -17.47
C ALA A 441 -32.92 -11.87 -16.19
N ASP A 442 -33.17 -13.17 -16.34
CA ASP A 442 -33.24 -14.09 -15.20
C ASP A 442 -31.87 -14.19 -14.49
N SER A 443 -30.77 -14.20 -15.25
CA SER A 443 -29.41 -14.22 -14.71
C SER A 443 -29.03 -12.94 -13.94
N LEU A 444 -29.57 -11.78 -14.32
CA LEU A 444 -29.32 -10.51 -13.63
C LEU A 444 -30.20 -10.32 -12.38
N ALA A 445 -31.29 -11.08 -12.26
CA ALA A 445 -32.15 -11.02 -11.09
C ALA A 445 -31.37 -11.40 -9.81
N PRO A 446 -31.71 -10.80 -8.64
CA PRO A 446 -31.05 -11.09 -7.38
C PRO A 446 -30.99 -12.58 -7.03
N GLU A 447 -32.01 -13.35 -7.43
CA GLU A 447 -32.15 -14.78 -7.18
C GLU A 447 -31.48 -15.66 -8.25
N GLY A 448 -31.11 -15.11 -9.41
CA GLY A 448 -30.52 -15.86 -10.52
C GLY A 448 -29.00 -15.86 -10.49
N GLN A 449 -28.39 -14.67 -10.65
CA GLN A 449 -26.95 -14.41 -10.59
C GLN A 449 -26.03 -15.40 -11.34
N TYR A 450 -26.54 -16.12 -12.35
CA TYR A 450 -25.81 -17.25 -12.98
C TYR A 450 -24.54 -16.80 -13.72
N HIS A 451 -24.53 -15.58 -14.27
CA HIS A 451 -23.36 -14.97 -14.91
C HIS A 451 -22.13 -14.91 -13.99
N ARG A 452 -22.35 -14.87 -12.66
CA ARG A 452 -21.28 -14.80 -11.66
C ARG A 452 -20.41 -16.05 -11.61
N ARG A 453 -20.79 -17.14 -12.28
CA ARG A 453 -19.89 -18.30 -12.45
C ARG A 453 -18.63 -17.94 -13.25
N TRP A 454 -18.74 -17.04 -14.21
CA TRP A 454 -17.64 -16.69 -15.13
C TRP A 454 -17.21 -15.22 -15.05
N MET A 455 -17.99 -14.35 -14.40
CA MET A 455 -17.60 -13.00 -13.97
C MET A 455 -17.74 -12.88 -12.44
N VAL A 456 -16.67 -13.22 -11.73
CA VAL A 456 -16.69 -13.54 -10.29
C VAL A 456 -16.37 -12.36 -9.36
N HIS A 457 -15.90 -11.24 -9.90
CA HIS A 457 -15.47 -10.06 -9.14
C HIS A 457 -16.29 -8.81 -9.48
N GLY A 458 -16.05 -7.71 -8.74
CA GLY A 458 -16.62 -6.41 -9.06
C GLY A 458 -16.02 -5.83 -10.35
N THR A 459 -16.70 -4.85 -10.95
CA THR A 459 -16.19 -4.20 -12.17
C THR A 459 -15.39 -2.93 -11.87
N CYS A 460 -15.51 -2.38 -10.67
CA CYS A 460 -14.91 -1.10 -10.32
C CYS A 460 -14.49 -1.07 -8.85
N HIS A 461 -13.40 -0.38 -8.57
CA HIS A 461 -13.04 0.12 -7.24
C HIS A 461 -12.37 1.50 -7.36
N HIS A 462 -12.34 2.28 -6.28
CA HIS A 462 -11.55 3.51 -6.26
C HIS A 462 -10.06 3.20 -6.36
N LEU A 463 -9.33 4.16 -6.95
CA LEU A 463 -7.89 4.09 -7.19
C LEU A 463 -7.22 5.38 -6.74
N GLY A 464 -6.02 5.29 -6.16
CA GLY A 464 -5.27 6.44 -5.67
C GLY A 464 -3.92 6.05 -5.08
N LEU A 465 -3.71 6.43 -3.82
CA LEU A 465 -2.54 6.00 -3.05
C LEU A 465 -2.52 4.48 -2.82
N ASP A 466 -3.69 3.87 -2.66
CA ASP A 466 -3.83 2.41 -2.60
C ASP A 466 -4.51 1.94 -3.89
N VAL A 467 -4.18 0.72 -4.35
CA VAL A 467 -4.81 0.12 -5.54
C VAL A 467 -6.33 -0.03 -5.35
N HIS A 468 -6.72 -0.61 -4.21
CA HIS A 468 -8.09 -0.60 -3.72
C HIS A 468 -8.26 0.56 -2.72
N ASP A 469 -8.36 1.77 -3.25
CA ASP A 469 -8.43 2.99 -2.45
C ASP A 469 -9.78 3.13 -1.73
N CYS A 470 -9.81 4.01 -0.72
CA CYS A 470 -11.05 4.41 -0.03
C CYS A 470 -11.85 3.25 0.60
N ALA A 471 -11.20 2.13 0.94
CA ALA A 471 -11.87 0.90 1.41
C ALA A 471 -12.68 1.05 2.72
N GLN A 472 -12.45 2.13 3.49
CA GLN A 472 -13.17 2.43 4.73
C GLN A 472 -14.25 3.51 4.55
N ALA A 473 -14.47 4.01 3.32
CA ALA A 473 -15.51 4.97 3.04
C ALA A 473 -16.90 4.34 3.25
N ARG A 474 -17.85 5.16 3.73
CA ARG A 474 -19.23 4.71 3.92
C ARG A 474 -19.87 4.32 2.58
N ARG A 475 -20.77 3.33 2.63
CA ARG A 475 -21.40 2.78 1.43
C ARG A 475 -22.17 3.85 0.63
N GLU A 476 -22.85 4.76 1.32
CA GLU A 476 -23.57 5.90 0.76
C GLU A 476 -22.68 6.95 0.11
N MET A 477 -21.39 7.00 0.48
CA MET A 477 -20.36 7.85 -0.13
C MET A 477 -19.59 7.11 -1.24
N TYR A 478 -19.81 5.80 -1.39
CA TYR A 478 -19.09 4.93 -2.31
C TYR A 478 -20.05 4.26 -3.29
N MET A 479 -20.49 3.03 -3.01
CA MET A 479 -21.32 2.23 -3.93
C MET A 479 -22.65 2.87 -4.30
N ASP A 480 -23.28 3.56 -3.36
CA ASP A 480 -24.60 4.19 -3.55
C ASP A 480 -24.48 5.70 -3.85
N ALA A 481 -23.26 6.25 -3.95
CA ALA A 481 -23.01 7.63 -4.32
C ALA A 481 -23.09 7.85 -5.84
N ALA A 482 -23.47 9.07 -6.23
CA ALA A 482 -23.30 9.54 -7.60
C ALA A 482 -21.81 9.74 -7.90
N LEU A 483 -21.42 9.53 -9.16
CA LEU A 483 -20.08 9.89 -9.61
C LEU A 483 -19.91 11.41 -9.58
N GLU A 484 -18.87 11.87 -8.88
CA GLU A 484 -18.56 13.28 -8.69
C GLU A 484 -17.17 13.64 -9.25
N PRO A 485 -16.95 14.90 -9.67
CA PRO A 485 -15.64 15.37 -10.08
C PRO A 485 -14.52 15.06 -9.07
N GLY A 486 -13.38 14.62 -9.58
CA GLY A 486 -12.23 14.18 -8.80
C GLY A 486 -12.25 12.69 -8.42
N MET A 487 -13.37 11.98 -8.58
CA MET A 487 -13.37 10.53 -8.35
C MET A 487 -12.52 9.80 -9.39
N CYS A 488 -11.55 9.01 -8.91
CA CYS A 488 -10.74 8.11 -9.72
C CYS A 488 -11.05 6.65 -9.36
N PHE A 489 -11.26 5.79 -10.36
CA PHE A 489 -11.68 4.40 -10.18
C PHE A 489 -11.36 3.54 -11.40
N THR A 490 -11.37 2.21 -11.26
CA THR A 490 -11.15 1.25 -12.35
C THR A 490 -12.45 0.84 -13.04
N ILE A 491 -12.36 0.43 -14.31
CA ILE A 491 -13.40 -0.36 -14.99
C ILE A 491 -12.74 -1.61 -15.55
N GLU A 492 -13.02 -2.77 -14.96
CA GLU A 492 -12.26 -4.01 -15.13
C GLU A 492 -13.12 -5.28 -15.35
N PRO A 493 -14.07 -5.32 -16.29
CA PRO A 493 -14.84 -6.55 -16.52
C PRO A 493 -13.94 -7.70 -17.02
N GLY A 494 -14.36 -8.93 -16.72
CA GLY A 494 -13.66 -10.14 -17.13
C GLY A 494 -14.56 -11.35 -17.39
N LEU A 495 -14.00 -12.33 -18.11
CA LEU A 495 -14.58 -13.66 -18.33
C LEU A 495 -13.53 -14.73 -18.10
N TYR A 496 -13.85 -15.71 -17.25
CA TYR A 496 -12.91 -16.74 -16.80
C TYR A 496 -13.48 -18.14 -17.02
N PHE A 497 -13.00 -18.82 -18.06
CA PHE A 497 -13.40 -20.17 -18.42
C PHE A 497 -12.31 -21.16 -18.01
N ARG A 498 -12.39 -21.69 -16.79
CA ARG A 498 -11.44 -22.72 -16.30
C ARG A 498 -11.38 -23.93 -17.23
N ALA A 499 -10.19 -24.50 -17.39
CA ALA A 499 -9.96 -25.64 -18.27
C ALA A 499 -10.80 -26.88 -17.93
N ASP A 500 -11.17 -27.05 -16.65
CA ASP A 500 -11.97 -28.16 -16.13
C ASP A 500 -13.48 -27.86 -16.03
N ASP A 501 -13.94 -26.68 -16.47
CA ASP A 501 -15.36 -26.34 -16.47
C ASP A 501 -16.10 -27.00 -17.64
N LEU A 502 -16.76 -28.12 -17.37
CA LEU A 502 -17.51 -28.88 -18.37
C LEU A 502 -18.81 -28.19 -18.83
N LEU A 503 -19.27 -27.14 -18.14
CA LEU A 503 -20.39 -26.31 -18.62
C LEU A 503 -19.97 -25.37 -19.75
N VAL A 504 -18.67 -25.16 -19.92
CA VAL A 504 -18.12 -24.32 -20.98
C VAL A 504 -17.79 -25.18 -22.21
N PRO A 505 -18.08 -24.75 -23.45
CA PRO A 505 -17.62 -25.42 -24.67
C PRO A 505 -16.11 -25.62 -24.71
N ALA A 506 -15.65 -26.74 -25.26
CA ALA A 506 -14.25 -27.16 -25.19
C ALA A 506 -13.28 -26.12 -25.79
N GLU A 507 -13.70 -25.36 -26.80
CA GLU A 507 -12.91 -24.33 -27.45
C GLU A 507 -12.71 -23.05 -26.60
N LEU A 508 -13.53 -22.83 -25.57
CA LEU A 508 -13.43 -21.70 -24.65
C LEU A 508 -12.67 -22.04 -23.36
N ARG A 509 -12.56 -23.32 -23.03
CA ARG A 509 -11.91 -23.79 -21.79
C ARG A 509 -10.43 -23.41 -21.73
N GLY A 510 -10.00 -22.96 -20.57
CA GLY A 510 -8.64 -22.47 -20.30
C GLY A 510 -8.41 -21.02 -20.72
N MET A 511 -9.46 -20.27 -21.08
CA MET A 511 -9.34 -18.87 -21.49
C MET A 511 -9.86 -17.93 -20.40
N GLY A 512 -8.99 -17.04 -19.93
CA GLY A 512 -9.35 -15.90 -19.10
C GLY A 512 -9.06 -14.60 -19.85
N VAL A 513 -9.98 -13.65 -19.81
CA VAL A 513 -9.81 -12.31 -20.38
C VAL A 513 -10.31 -11.27 -19.38
N ARG A 514 -9.50 -10.26 -19.10
CA ARG A 514 -9.89 -9.00 -18.42
C ARG A 514 -9.30 -7.82 -19.19
N ILE A 515 -10.04 -6.71 -19.19
CA ILE A 515 -9.63 -5.43 -19.77
C ILE A 515 -9.96 -4.37 -18.73
N GLU A 516 -8.96 -3.60 -18.33
CA GLU A 516 -9.11 -2.66 -17.22
C GLU A 516 -8.50 -1.30 -17.52
N ASP A 517 -9.25 -0.24 -17.21
CA ASP A 517 -8.83 1.13 -17.42
C ASP A 517 -9.04 1.97 -16.15
N ASP A 518 -8.08 2.88 -15.91
CA ASP A 518 -8.19 3.92 -14.89
C ASP A 518 -9.03 5.09 -15.40
N ILE A 519 -10.07 5.43 -14.66
CA ILE A 519 -11.08 6.42 -15.02
C ILE A 519 -11.03 7.60 -14.06
N ILE A 520 -11.13 8.82 -14.59
CA ILE A 520 -11.27 10.06 -13.82
C ILE A 520 -12.54 10.81 -14.22
N VAL A 521 -13.28 11.31 -13.24
CA VAL A 521 -14.34 12.30 -13.46
C VAL A 521 -13.72 13.69 -13.42
N ARG A 522 -13.69 14.39 -14.56
CA ARG A 522 -13.08 15.73 -14.69
C ARG A 522 -13.95 16.82 -14.01
N PRO A 523 -13.39 18.01 -13.74
CA PRO A 523 -14.11 19.12 -13.10
C PRO A 523 -15.41 19.56 -13.80
N ASP A 524 -15.53 19.35 -15.11
CA ASP A 524 -16.71 19.63 -15.92
C ASP A 524 -17.75 18.48 -15.92
N GLY A 525 -17.49 17.41 -15.15
CA GLY A 525 -18.30 16.20 -15.10
C GLY A 525 -18.00 15.19 -16.22
N ARG A 526 -17.09 15.49 -17.15
CA ARG A 526 -16.71 14.56 -18.21
C ARG A 526 -15.92 13.38 -17.62
N VAL A 527 -16.33 12.17 -17.95
CA VAL A 527 -15.57 10.96 -17.62
C VAL A 527 -14.49 10.71 -18.68
N GLU A 528 -13.28 10.38 -18.24
CA GLU A 528 -12.12 10.18 -19.10
C GLU A 528 -11.31 8.97 -18.65
N ARG A 529 -10.76 8.20 -19.61
CA ARG A 529 -9.76 7.16 -19.34
C ARG A 529 -8.38 7.80 -19.26
N LEU A 530 -7.73 7.74 -18.10
CA LEU A 530 -6.32 8.11 -17.97
C LEU A 530 -5.44 7.18 -18.81
N THR A 531 -5.82 5.91 -18.89
CA THR A 531 -5.15 4.83 -19.63
C THR A 531 -5.45 4.80 -21.13
N GLN A 532 -6.06 5.85 -21.69
CA GLN A 532 -6.39 5.92 -23.14
C GLN A 532 -5.18 5.67 -24.06
N GLY A 533 -3.96 5.91 -23.57
CA GLY A 533 -2.72 5.68 -24.30
C GLY A 533 -2.25 4.22 -24.34
N ILE A 534 -2.93 3.30 -23.66
CA ILE A 534 -2.61 1.87 -23.60
C ILE A 534 -3.65 1.08 -24.44
N PRO A 535 -3.24 0.48 -25.58
CA PRO A 535 -4.13 -0.20 -26.53
C PRO A 535 -5.10 -1.20 -25.90
N ARG A 536 -6.38 -1.17 -26.30
CA ARG A 536 -7.41 -2.12 -25.82
C ARG A 536 -8.41 -2.58 -26.88
N THR A 537 -8.50 -1.93 -28.04
CA THR A 537 -9.27 -2.53 -29.14
C THR A 537 -8.46 -3.67 -29.73
N ILE A 538 -9.13 -4.65 -30.34
CA ILE A 538 -8.46 -5.83 -30.87
C ILE A 538 -7.38 -5.41 -31.88
N GLU A 539 -7.72 -4.52 -32.80
CA GLU A 539 -6.81 -4.05 -33.85
C GLU A 539 -5.59 -3.31 -33.28
N GLU A 540 -5.80 -2.46 -32.28
CA GLU A 540 -4.71 -1.74 -31.62
C GLU A 540 -3.81 -2.69 -30.82
N VAL A 541 -4.38 -3.66 -30.10
CA VAL A 541 -3.60 -4.66 -29.35
C VAL A 541 -2.79 -5.54 -30.29
N GLU A 542 -3.37 -6.02 -31.40
CA GLU A 542 -2.62 -6.80 -32.39
C GLU A 542 -1.47 -5.98 -32.99
N ALA A 543 -1.71 -4.71 -33.34
CA ALA A 543 -0.69 -3.81 -33.87
C ALA A 543 0.42 -3.53 -32.85
N TRP A 544 0.04 -3.29 -31.58
CA TRP A 544 0.96 -3.01 -30.49
C TRP A 544 1.85 -4.19 -30.17
N VAL A 545 1.27 -5.37 -29.97
CA VAL A 545 2.01 -6.58 -29.64
C VAL A 545 2.88 -7.00 -30.83
N SER A 546 2.31 -7.09 -32.04
CA SER A 546 3.08 -7.47 -33.23
C SER A 546 4.24 -6.51 -33.52
N GLY A 547 4.06 -5.21 -33.29
CA GLY A 547 5.11 -4.21 -33.51
C GLY A 547 6.27 -4.29 -32.52
N LEU A 548 6.02 -4.81 -31.31
CA LEU A 548 7.03 -4.87 -30.23
C LEU A 548 7.75 -6.23 -30.14
N ILE A 549 7.15 -7.31 -30.65
CA ILE A 549 7.78 -8.64 -30.68
C ILE A 549 8.54 -8.94 -31.99
N ALA A 550 8.44 -8.05 -32.98
CA ALA A 550 9.00 -8.22 -34.32
C ALA A 550 10.54 -8.23 -34.40
#